data_AF-A0A443S698-F1
#
_entry.id   AF-A0A443S698-F1
#
_cell.length_a   1.000
_cell.length_b   1.000
_cell.length_c   1.000
_cell.angle_alpha   90.00
_cell.angle_beta   90.00
_cell.angle_gamma   90.00
#
_symmetry.space_group_name_H-M   'P 1'
#
loop_
_entity.id
_entity.type
_entity.pdbx_description
1 polymer ?
#
loop_
_entity_poly.entity_id
_entity_poly.type
_entity_poly.pdbx_seq_one_letter_code
_entity_poly.pdbx_strand_id
1 'polypeptide(L)'
;MVSIHSKLENDFIKQITSNGVYYWLGGKRMIDLSKELIWDDGTEWNYDHFKHNYFMNNSSFENIQFSNSDWIFYSDDEVGQLCYKNVNMGTLDVSQNEHLTTETSSKSNGDLRKQFAQCNSTFEKLMHNFEKLKLDMDNLKRDMEYMKRIIE
;
A
#
# COMPACT_ATOMS: atom_id res chain seq x y z
N MET A 1 -9.04 -5.88 7.69
CA MET A 1 -7.66 -6.42 7.63
C MET A 1 -6.93 -5.75 6.47
N VAL A 2 -5.62 -5.95 6.32
CA VAL A 2 -4.81 -5.29 5.27
C VAL A 2 -5.05 -5.88 3.89
N SER A 3 -5.37 -5.01 2.93
CA SER A 3 -5.26 -5.22 1.49
C SER A 3 -3.94 -4.64 0.99
N ILE A 4 -3.37 -5.22 -0.07
CA ILE A 4 -2.09 -4.79 -0.64
C ILE A 4 -2.27 -4.61 -2.15
N HIS A 5 -2.01 -3.39 -2.63
CA HIS A 5 -2.26 -2.94 -4.00
C HIS A 5 -0.98 -2.58 -4.75
N SER A 6 0.18 -2.70 -4.13
CA SER A 6 1.45 -2.40 -4.78
C SER A 6 2.62 -3.14 -4.18
N LYS A 7 3.69 -3.24 -4.98
CA LYS A 7 4.99 -3.74 -4.51
C LYS A 7 5.52 -2.93 -3.33
N LEU A 8 5.34 -1.60 -3.36
CA LEU A 8 5.81 -0.71 -2.31
C LEU A 8 5.13 -1.02 -0.97
N GLU A 9 3.81 -1.22 -0.97
CA GLU A 9 3.05 -1.63 0.22
C GLU A 9 3.53 -2.99 0.72
N ASN A 10 3.71 -3.97 -0.18
CA ASN A 10 4.19 -5.30 0.19
C ASN A 10 5.57 -5.27 0.84
N ASP A 11 6.50 -4.49 0.26
CA ASP A 11 7.84 -4.28 0.79
C ASP A 11 7.82 -3.53 2.14
N PHE A 12 6.87 -2.61 2.34
CA PHE A 12 6.68 -1.92 3.62
C PHE A 12 6.17 -2.87 4.70
N ILE A 13 5.16 -3.69 4.40
CA ILE A 13 4.65 -4.70 5.34
C ILE A 13 5.79 -5.63 5.78
N LYS A 14 6.65 -6.08 4.85
CA LYS A 14 7.83 -6.88 5.17
C LYS A 14 8.73 -6.22 6.22
N GLN A 15 8.92 -4.90 6.17
CA GLN A 15 9.80 -4.17 7.09
C GLN A 15 9.24 -4.07 8.51
N ILE A 16 7.91 -4.14 8.68
CA ILE A 16 7.25 -4.03 9.98
C ILE A 16 6.86 -5.39 10.59
N THR A 17 7.00 -6.48 9.82
CA THR A 17 6.74 -7.85 10.27
C THR A 17 8.02 -8.60 10.64
N SER A 18 7.90 -9.55 11.57
CA SER A 18 9.02 -10.42 11.95
C SER A 18 9.27 -11.51 10.91
N ASN A 19 10.56 -11.77 10.62
CA ASN A 19 10.93 -12.85 9.71
C ASN A 19 10.48 -14.21 10.26
N GLY A 20 9.87 -15.04 9.40
CA GLY A 20 9.42 -16.39 9.75
C GLY A 20 8.13 -16.45 10.57
N VAL A 21 7.48 -15.31 10.81
CA VAL A 21 6.13 -15.24 11.37
C VAL A 21 5.13 -15.07 10.24
N TYR A 22 3.94 -15.66 10.40
CA TYR A 22 2.83 -15.51 9.48
C TYR A 22 1.82 -14.52 10.01
N TYR A 23 1.20 -13.78 9.10
CA TYR A 23 0.17 -12.81 9.43
C TYR A 23 -1.00 -12.91 8.48
N TRP A 24 -2.23 -12.85 9.00
CA TRP A 24 -3.44 -12.75 8.19
C TRP A 24 -3.50 -11.43 7.42
N LEU A 25 -3.77 -11.55 6.11
CA LEU A 25 -4.21 -10.44 5.26
C LEU A 25 -5.74 -10.48 5.14
N GLY A 26 -6.33 -9.41 4.61
CA GLY A 26 -7.76 -9.33 4.33
C GLY A 26 -8.18 -9.97 3.01
N GLY A 27 -7.32 -10.81 2.42
CA GLY A 27 -7.55 -11.38 1.11
C GLY A 27 -8.09 -12.80 1.23
N LYS A 28 -9.05 -13.14 0.37
CA LYS A 28 -9.62 -14.47 0.30
C LYS A 28 -9.90 -14.91 -1.13
N ARG A 29 -9.94 -16.23 -1.32
CA ARG A 29 -10.40 -16.85 -2.56
C ARG A 29 -11.82 -17.35 -2.41
N MET A 30 -12.68 -17.03 -3.36
CA MET A 30 -14.03 -17.59 -3.47
C MET A 30 -13.95 -19.09 -3.78
N ILE A 31 -14.68 -19.91 -3.01
CA ILE A 31 -14.71 -21.39 -3.17
C ILE A 31 -15.54 -21.81 -4.41
N ASP A 32 -16.26 -20.88 -5.03
CA ASP A 32 -17.10 -21.18 -6.18
C ASP A 32 -16.28 -21.49 -7.45
N LEU A 33 -17.00 -21.70 -8.57
CA LEU A 33 -16.40 -22.05 -9.86
C LEU A 33 -15.42 -20.98 -10.39
N SER A 34 -15.50 -19.74 -9.91
CA SER A 34 -14.69 -18.62 -10.41
C SER A 34 -13.28 -18.61 -9.84
N LYS A 35 -13.08 -19.15 -8.61
CA LYS A 35 -11.82 -19.01 -7.85
C LYS A 35 -11.32 -17.56 -7.76
N GLU A 36 -12.23 -16.60 -7.82
CA GLU A 36 -11.91 -15.18 -7.77
C GLU A 36 -11.26 -14.81 -6.43
N LEU A 37 -10.33 -13.87 -6.50
CA LEU A 37 -9.63 -13.33 -5.34
C LEU A 37 -10.23 -11.97 -5.00
N ILE A 38 -10.58 -11.80 -3.74
CA ILE A 38 -11.24 -10.59 -3.25
C ILE A 38 -10.61 -10.11 -1.94
N TRP A 39 -10.56 -8.81 -1.77
CA TRP A 39 -10.23 -8.18 -0.50
C TRP A 39 -11.50 -7.94 0.33
N ASP A 40 -11.40 -8.12 1.65
CA ASP A 40 -12.51 -7.92 2.59
C ASP A 40 -12.96 -6.46 2.71
N ASP A 41 -12.13 -5.51 2.28
CA ASP A 41 -12.48 -4.09 2.23
C ASP A 41 -13.18 -3.68 0.92
N GLY A 42 -13.37 -4.62 -0.02
CA GLY A 42 -14.04 -4.42 -1.30
C GLY A 42 -13.20 -3.70 -2.35
N THR A 43 -11.91 -3.46 -2.09
CA THR A 43 -10.99 -2.90 -3.08
C THR A 43 -10.66 -3.92 -4.17
N GLU A 44 -10.22 -3.42 -5.34
CA GLU A 44 -9.89 -4.28 -6.48
C GLU A 44 -8.66 -5.15 -6.21
N TRP A 45 -8.71 -6.40 -6.69
CA TRP A 45 -7.55 -7.29 -6.72
C TRP A 45 -6.62 -6.93 -7.90
N ASN A 46 -5.67 -6.03 -7.67
CA ASN A 46 -4.79 -5.45 -8.72
C ASN A 46 -3.29 -5.72 -8.49
N TYR A 47 -2.94 -6.44 -7.44
CA TYR A 47 -1.57 -6.82 -7.12
C TYR A 47 -1.56 -8.18 -6.41
N ASP A 48 -0.59 -9.01 -6.75
CA ASP A 48 -0.35 -10.29 -6.10
C ASP A 48 1.14 -10.59 -5.95
N HIS A 49 1.47 -11.34 -4.89
CA HIS A 49 2.83 -11.81 -4.65
C HIS A 49 2.81 -13.22 -4.06
N PHE A 50 1.99 -14.09 -4.64
CA PHE A 50 1.88 -15.47 -4.19
C PHE A 50 3.18 -16.24 -4.41
N LYS A 51 3.55 -17.03 -3.42
CA LYS A 51 4.67 -17.97 -3.56
C LYS A 51 4.29 -19.06 -4.56
N HIS A 52 4.91 -19.03 -5.75
CA HIS A 52 4.59 -19.87 -6.92
C HIS A 52 4.47 -21.39 -6.64
N ASN A 53 5.05 -21.90 -5.56
CA ASN A 53 5.05 -23.32 -5.22
C ASN A 53 3.98 -23.73 -4.19
N TYR A 54 3.20 -22.80 -3.65
CA TYR A 54 2.21 -23.07 -2.60
C TYR A 54 0.77 -22.77 -3.09
N PHE A 55 0.16 -23.81 -3.66
CA PHE A 55 -1.29 -24.10 -3.61
C PHE A 55 -2.29 -23.18 -4.33
N MET A 56 -2.08 -22.88 -5.61
CA MET A 56 -3.22 -22.55 -6.50
C MET A 56 -4.19 -23.75 -6.71
N ASN A 57 -3.75 -24.98 -6.37
CA ASN A 57 -4.51 -26.21 -6.65
C ASN A 57 -5.28 -26.82 -5.46
N ASN A 58 -5.06 -26.35 -4.23
CA ASN A 58 -5.84 -26.84 -3.08
C ASN A 58 -7.00 -25.88 -2.83
N SER A 59 -8.18 -26.21 -3.35
CA SER A 59 -9.40 -25.39 -3.24
C SER A 59 -9.90 -25.20 -1.80
N SER A 60 -9.39 -25.99 -0.85
CA SER A 60 -9.85 -25.98 0.55
C SER A 60 -9.30 -24.83 1.39
N PHE A 61 -8.34 -24.07 0.87
CA PHE A 61 -7.76 -22.91 1.57
C PHE A 61 -8.35 -21.62 1.03
N GLU A 62 -8.94 -20.82 1.91
CA GLU A 62 -9.69 -19.63 1.52
C GLU A 62 -8.94 -18.36 1.87
N ASN A 63 -8.22 -18.37 2.99
CA ASN A 63 -7.61 -17.19 3.58
C ASN A 63 -6.16 -17.02 3.13
N ILE A 64 -5.68 -15.78 3.12
CA ILE A 64 -4.33 -15.43 2.67
C ILE A 64 -3.47 -15.01 3.86
N GLN A 65 -2.31 -15.66 3.99
CA GLN A 65 -1.27 -15.27 4.93
C GLN A 65 -0.10 -14.60 4.22
N PHE A 66 0.53 -13.66 4.93
CA PHE A 66 1.76 -12.99 4.57
C PHE A 66 2.93 -13.52 5.42
N SER A 67 4.06 -13.83 4.78
CA SER A 67 5.33 -14.01 5.48
C SER A 67 6.51 -13.69 4.57
N ASN A 68 7.48 -12.93 5.07
CA ASN A 68 8.73 -12.64 4.38
C ASN A 68 8.58 -12.06 2.95
N SER A 69 7.52 -11.29 2.67
CA SER A 69 7.13 -10.75 1.34
C SER A 69 6.25 -11.65 0.47
N ASP A 70 6.08 -12.91 0.85
CA ASP A 70 5.33 -13.90 0.09
C ASP A 70 3.92 -14.08 0.64
N TRP A 71 2.98 -14.36 -0.26
CA TRP A 71 1.61 -14.70 0.10
C TRP A 71 1.36 -16.20 -0.10
N ILE A 72 0.60 -16.80 0.80
CA ILE A 72 0.16 -18.20 0.71
C ILE A 72 -1.32 -18.32 1.04
N PHE A 73 -1.98 -19.31 0.45
CA PHE A 73 -3.29 -19.74 0.92
C PHE A 73 -3.14 -20.66 2.13
N TYR A 74 -4.00 -20.47 3.12
CA TYR A 74 -4.03 -21.30 4.31
C TYR A 74 -5.46 -21.44 4.86
N SER A 75 -5.71 -22.49 5.63
CA SER A 75 -6.92 -22.66 6.42
C SER A 75 -6.81 -21.90 7.74
N ASP A 76 -7.90 -21.82 8.51
CA ASP A 76 -7.88 -21.20 9.83
C ASP A 76 -6.72 -21.71 10.72
N ASP A 77 -6.03 -20.76 11.36
CA ASP A 77 -4.83 -20.96 12.18
C ASP A 77 -4.66 -19.80 13.18
N GLU A 78 -3.94 -20.05 14.27
CA GLU A 78 -3.67 -19.08 15.33
C GLU A 78 -2.42 -18.24 15.01
N VAL A 79 -2.55 -17.33 14.06
CA VAL A 79 -1.49 -16.38 13.69
C VAL A 79 -1.92 -14.92 13.91
N GLY A 80 -0.95 -14.00 13.92
CA GLY A 80 -1.23 -12.58 14.03
C GLY A 80 -2.03 -12.06 12.84
N GLN A 81 -2.72 -10.94 12.99
CA GLN A 81 -3.44 -10.29 11.88
C GLN A 81 -2.89 -8.88 11.65
N LEU A 82 -2.82 -8.46 10.39
CA LEU A 82 -2.49 -7.10 10.03
C LEU A 82 -3.77 -6.29 9.83
N CYS A 83 -3.81 -5.11 10.46
CA CYS A 83 -4.91 -4.17 10.36
C CYS A 83 -4.40 -2.81 9.86
N TYR A 84 -5.20 -2.14 9.04
CA TYR A 84 -4.99 -0.74 8.68
C TYR A 84 -6.27 0.06 8.90
N LYS A 85 -6.10 1.37 8.97
CA LYS A 85 -7.18 2.34 9.03
C LYS A 85 -6.74 3.58 8.29
N ASN A 86 -7.64 4.18 7.53
CA ASN A 86 -7.40 5.47 6.90
C ASN A 86 -7.24 6.56 7.96
N VAL A 87 -6.14 7.29 7.88
CA VAL A 87 -5.90 8.47 8.72
C VAL A 87 -6.47 9.68 8.00
N ASN A 88 -7.52 10.28 8.58
CA ASN A 88 -8.08 11.51 8.04
C ASN A 88 -7.20 12.68 8.49
N MET A 89 -6.37 13.23 7.59
CA MET A 89 -5.47 14.35 7.92
C MET A 89 -6.19 15.68 8.18
N GLY A 90 -7.50 15.77 7.87
CA GLY A 90 -8.30 16.99 8.04
C GLY A 90 -8.61 17.41 9.48
N THR A 91 -8.22 16.63 10.49
CA THR A 91 -8.49 16.91 11.92
C THR A 91 -7.24 16.90 12.80
N LEU A 92 -6.06 17.13 12.23
CA LEU A 92 -4.89 17.47 13.04
C LEU A 92 -5.02 18.92 13.51
N ASP A 93 -5.88 19.13 14.51
CA ASP A 93 -5.88 20.36 15.30
C ASP A 93 -4.61 20.35 16.17
N VAL A 94 -3.60 21.09 15.73
CA VAL A 94 -2.28 21.21 16.37
C VAL A 94 -2.35 21.98 17.71
N SER A 95 -3.56 22.31 18.20
CA SER A 95 -3.75 23.16 19.38
C SER A 95 -3.88 22.45 20.74
N GLN A 96 -3.75 21.12 20.85
CA GLN A 96 -3.89 20.42 22.14
C GLN A 96 -2.71 19.52 22.55
N ASN A 97 -1.47 20.02 22.51
CA ASN A 97 -0.37 19.38 23.23
C ASN A 97 0.65 20.37 23.80
N GLU A 98 0.16 21.36 24.57
CA GLU A 98 0.96 22.12 25.54
C GLU A 98 0.64 21.69 26.97
N HIS A 99 0.55 20.39 27.28
CA HIS A 99 0.71 19.97 28.68
C HIS A 99 1.13 18.51 28.84
N LEU A 100 2.41 18.23 28.58
CA LEU A 100 3.16 17.26 29.38
C LEU A 100 4.66 17.57 29.25
N THR A 101 5.15 18.41 30.17
CA THR A 101 6.58 18.66 30.32
C THR A 101 7.27 17.45 30.93
N THR A 102 8.44 17.13 30.34
CA THR A 102 9.64 16.53 30.97
C THR A 102 9.41 15.15 31.61
N GLU A 103 9.97 14.06 31.07
CA GLU A 103 11.40 13.76 31.12
C GLU A 103 11.85 12.75 30.04
N THR A 104 13.16 12.77 29.77
CA THR A 104 14.03 11.81 29.05
C THR A 104 14.23 11.87 27.51
N SER A 105 15.51 12.07 27.16
CA SER A 105 16.21 11.77 25.89
C SER A 105 16.19 12.82 24.76
N SER A 106 16.92 13.90 24.99
CA SER A 106 17.37 14.88 23.99
C SER A 106 18.48 14.28 23.09
N LYS A 107 18.10 13.56 22.03
CA LYS A 107 18.96 13.33 20.85
C LYS A 107 18.24 12.89 19.57
N SER A 108 17.02 12.33 19.62
CA SER A 108 16.33 11.77 18.43
C SER A 108 15.33 12.70 17.73
N ASN A 109 14.75 13.68 18.43
CA ASN A 109 13.65 14.48 17.86
C ASN A 109 14.06 15.47 16.76
N GLY A 110 15.33 15.90 16.73
CA GLY A 110 15.84 16.82 15.71
C GLY A 110 16.04 16.17 14.34
N ASP A 111 16.32 14.86 14.32
CA ASP A 111 16.57 14.10 13.09
C ASP A 111 15.24 13.74 12.41
N LEU A 112 14.26 13.26 13.19
CA LEU A 112 12.90 12.98 12.71
C LEU A 112 12.24 14.21 12.05
N ARG A 113 12.38 15.40 12.64
CA ARG A 113 11.84 16.63 12.04
C ARG A 113 12.50 17.00 10.72
N LYS A 114 13.81 16.78 10.59
CA LYS A 114 14.55 17.03 9.34
C LYS A 114 14.14 16.04 8.26
N GLN A 115 14.02 14.76 8.61
CA GLN A 115 13.57 13.71 7.69
C GLN A 115 12.15 13.99 7.20
N PHE A 116 11.25 14.43 8.08
CA PHE A 116 9.89 14.79 7.70
C PHE A 116 9.85 15.99 6.76
N ALA A 117 10.60 17.05 7.06
CA ALA A 117 10.69 18.23 6.18
C ALA A 117 11.28 17.89 4.81
N GLN A 118 12.28 17.00 4.77
CA GLN A 118 12.89 16.55 3.52
C GLN A 118 11.95 15.65 2.71
N CYS A 119 11.20 14.77 3.36
CA CYS A 119 10.15 13.96 2.74
C CYS A 119 9.08 14.86 2.11
N ASN A 120 8.60 15.85 2.86
CA ASN A 120 7.59 16.79 2.38
C ASN A 120 8.09 17.60 1.17
N SER A 121 9.33 18.11 1.23
CA SER A 121 9.95 18.82 0.10
C SER A 121 10.09 17.95 -1.15
N THR A 122 10.39 16.66 -0.97
CA THR A 122 10.51 15.70 -2.08
C THR A 122 9.15 15.41 -2.69
N PHE A 123 8.12 15.27 -1.87
CA PHE A 123 6.74 15.05 -2.32
C PHE A 123 6.23 16.22 -3.17
N GLU A 124 6.43 17.46 -2.73
CA GLU A 124 6.03 18.65 -3.50
C GLU A 124 6.69 18.71 -4.88
N LYS A 125 7.98 18.36 -4.96
CA LYS A 125 8.69 18.28 -6.26
C LYS A 125 8.12 17.19 -7.16
N LEU A 126 7.75 16.05 -6.58
CA LEU A 126 7.14 14.95 -7.33
C LEU A 126 5.77 15.36 -7.88
N MET A 127 4.96 16.02 -7.06
CA MET A 127 3.66 16.55 -7.48
C MET A 127 3.79 17.54 -8.63
N HIS A 128 4.74 18.48 -8.54
CA HIS A 128 5.01 19.42 -9.63
C HIS A 128 5.45 18.72 -10.93
N ASN A 129 6.31 17.70 -10.83
CA ASN A 129 6.74 16.93 -11.99
C ASN A 129 5.56 16.17 -12.63
N PHE A 130 4.65 15.64 -11.82
CA PHE A 130 3.47 14.94 -12.31
C PHE A 130 2.51 15.88 -13.05
N GLU A 131 2.30 17.09 -12.53
CA GLU A 131 1.49 18.12 -13.20
C GLU A 131 2.08 18.52 -14.56
N LYS A 132 3.41 18.68 -14.62
CA LYS A 132 4.11 18.97 -15.88
C LYS A 132 3.95 17.83 -16.88
N LEU A 133 4.12 16.59 -16.44
CA LEU A 133 3.96 15.42 -17.31
C LEU A 133 2.54 15.31 -17.86
N LYS A 134 1.53 15.61 -17.04
CA LYS A 134 0.13 15.65 -17.46
C LYS A 134 -0.10 16.68 -18.57
N LEU A 135 0.46 17.87 -18.42
CA LEU A 135 0.39 18.92 -19.44
C LEU A 135 1.05 18.49 -20.76
N ASP A 136 2.22 17.84 -20.68
CA ASP A 136 2.95 17.34 -21.84
C ASP A 136 2.14 16.25 -22.58
N MET A 137 1.49 15.34 -21.85
CA MET A 137 0.59 14.34 -22.44
C MET A 137 -0.62 14.97 -23.14
N ASP A 138 -1.22 16.00 -22.53
CA ASP A 138 -2.35 16.72 -23.14
C ASP A 138 -1.94 17.47 -24.41
N ASN A 139 -0.73 18.04 -24.44
CA ASN A 139 -0.13 18.65 -25.64
C ASN A 139 0.04 17.60 -26.75
N LEU A 140 0.70 16.47 -26.45
CA LEU A 140 0.91 15.39 -27.42
C LEU A 140 -0.41 14.86 -28.00
N LYS A 141 -1.43 14.73 -27.15
CA LYS A 141 -2.78 14.31 -27.59
C LYS A 141 -3.37 15.31 -28.59
N ARG A 142 -3.24 16.60 -28.34
CA ARG A 142 -3.69 17.64 -29.29
C ARG A 142 -2.92 17.58 -30.60
N ASP A 143 -1.61 17.40 -30.55
CA ASP A 143 -0.76 17.31 -31.73
C ASP A 143 -1.13 16.09 -32.58
N MET A 144 -1.41 14.95 -31.94
CA MET A 144 -1.90 13.74 -32.64
C MET A 144 -3.25 13.98 -33.34
N GLU A 145 -4.20 14.62 -32.66
CA GLU A 145 -5.50 14.97 -33.25
C GLU A 145 -5.35 15.94 -34.43
N TYR A 146 -4.41 16.90 -34.33
CA TYR A 146 -4.10 17.81 -35.42
C TYR A 146 -3.49 17.09 -36.63
N MET A 147 -2.52 16.20 -36.41
CA MET A 147 -1.91 15.41 -37.48
C MET A 147 -2.94 14.51 -38.18
N LYS A 148 -3.86 13.91 -37.42
CA LYS A 148 -4.93 13.07 -37.98
C LYS A 148 -5.79 13.84 -38.97
N ARG A 149 -6.14 15.09 -38.66
CA ARG A 149 -6.95 15.97 -39.53
C ARG A 149 -6.24 16.43 -40.81
N ILE A 150 -4.91 16.35 -40.88
CA ILE A 150 -4.14 16.72 -42.08
C ILE A 150 -4.09 15.55 -43.09
N ILE A 151 -4.22 14.32 -42.59
CA ILE A 151 -4.10 13.10 -43.39
C ILE A 151 -5.45 12.66 -43.99
N GLU A 152 -6.56 13.06 -43.36
CA GLU A 152 -7.94 12.88 -43.86
C GLU A 152 -8.37 14.00 -44.83
#